data_AF-A0A7C7RRZ3-F1
#
_entry.id   AF-A0A7C7RRZ3-F1
#
_cell.length_a   1.000
_cell.length_b   1.000
_cell.length_c   1.000
_cell.angle_alpha   90.00
_cell.angle_beta   90.00
_cell.angle_gamma   90.00
#
_symmetry.space_group_name_H-M   'P 1'
#
loop_
_entity.id
_entity.type
_entity.pdbx_description
1 polymer ?
#
loop_
_entity_poly.entity_id
_entity_poly.type
_entity_poly.pdbx_seq_one_letter_code
_entity_poly.pdbx_strand_id
1 'polypeptide(L)'
;MRKIYPKILQYTSIPLFVLLYISYLSGYGITRAEIVETLTFGLLDYGVCVKLHTSLLNYFTSILAFLHGASGLIIMITRSRRIRRKRAIEGVILIILALMLIQLSLLEFG
;
A
#
# COMPACT_ATOMS: atom_id res chain seq x y z
N MET A 1 19.41 -11.13 -9.47
CA MET A 1 18.32 -10.44 -8.73
C MET A 1 18.63 -10.54 -7.25
N ARG A 2 18.49 -9.46 -6.48
CA ARG A 2 18.62 -9.53 -5.03
C ARG A 2 17.50 -10.41 -4.47
N LYS A 3 17.82 -11.33 -3.55
CA LYS A 3 16.82 -12.23 -2.92
C LYS A 3 15.81 -11.49 -2.02
N ILE A 4 15.99 -10.19 -1.81
CA ILE A 4 15.18 -9.38 -0.90
C ILE A 4 13.79 -9.05 -1.46
N TYR A 5 13.68 -8.65 -2.73
CA TYR A 5 12.40 -8.23 -3.31
C TYR A 5 11.35 -9.34 -3.33
N PRO A 6 11.67 -10.61 -3.67
CA PRO A 6 10.69 -11.69 -3.61
C PRO A 6 10.22 -11.99 -2.18
N LYS A 7 11.12 -11.84 -1.19
CA LYS A 7 10.76 -12.00 0.23
C LYS A 7 9.81 -10.89 0.69
N ILE A 8 10.08 -9.64 0.28
CA ILE A 8 9.18 -8.51 0.56
C ILE A 8 7.80 -8.83 0.02
N LEU A 9 7.68 -9.23 -1.27
CA LEU A 9 6.40 -9.63 -1.83
C LEU A 9 5.72 -10.73 -1.00
N GLN A 10 6.43 -11.83 -0.71
CA GLN A 10 5.87 -12.96 0.03
C GLN A 10 5.31 -12.56 1.40
N TYR A 11 6.05 -11.77 2.17
CA TYR A 11 5.62 -11.35 3.51
C TYR A 11 4.55 -10.26 3.47
N THR A 12 4.53 -9.42 2.43
CA THR A 12 3.56 -8.32 2.34
C THR A 12 2.25 -8.73 1.68
N SER A 13 2.21 -9.76 0.82
CA SER A 13 1.00 -10.13 0.05
C SER A 13 -0.24 -10.35 0.91
N ILE A 14 -0.16 -11.22 1.92
CA ILE A 14 -1.33 -11.58 2.74
C ILE A 14 -1.78 -10.42 3.64
N PRO A 15 -0.88 -9.80 4.44
CA PRO A 15 -1.27 -8.65 5.25
C PRO A 15 -1.82 -7.50 4.41
N LEU A 16 -1.18 -7.20 3.28
CA LEU A 16 -1.59 -6.11 2.40
C LEU A 16 -2.95 -6.36 1.76
N PHE A 17 -3.26 -7.60 1.38
CA PHE A 17 -4.58 -7.95 0.82
C PHE A 17 -5.71 -7.62 1.81
N VAL A 18 -5.56 -8.05 3.06
CA VAL A 18 -6.55 -7.78 4.12
C VAL A 18 -6.63 -6.29 4.42
N LEU A 19 -5.49 -5.63 4.61
CA LEU A 19 -5.44 -4.22 4.96
C LEU A 19 -5.99 -3.32 3.85
N LEU A 20 -5.72 -3.63 2.58
CA LEU A 20 -6.29 -2.90 1.45
C LEU A 20 -7.80 -3.06 1.39
N TYR A 21 -8.34 -4.25 1.66
CA TYR A 21 -9.79 -4.45 1.69
C TYR A 21 -10.46 -3.61 2.80
N ILE A 22 -9.86 -3.59 3.99
CA ILE A 22 -10.34 -2.76 5.10
C ILE A 22 -10.22 -1.27 4.75
N SER A 23 -9.07 -0.83 4.23
CA SER A 23 -8.85 0.56 3.83
C SER A 23 -9.85 0.99 2.75
N TYR A 24 -10.08 0.15 1.74
CA TYR A 24 -11.09 0.35 0.70
C TYR A 24 -12.49 0.53 1.29
N LEU A 25 -12.97 -0.43 2.11
CA LEU A 25 -14.29 -0.33 2.73
C LEU A 25 -14.41 0.91 3.63
N SER A 26 -13.41 1.18 4.46
CA SER A 26 -13.41 2.35 5.35
C SER A 26 -13.43 3.68 4.56
N GLY A 27 -12.72 3.76 3.43
CA GLY A 27 -12.75 4.94 2.56
C GLY A 27 -14.13 5.17 1.96
N TYR A 28 -14.81 4.11 1.52
CA TYR A 28 -16.20 4.21 1.09
C TYR A 28 -17.15 4.54 2.24
N GLY A 29 -16.90 4.03 3.45
CA GLY A 29 -17.75 4.30 4.60
C GLY A 29 -17.76 5.77 5.04
N ILE A 30 -16.73 6.54 4.67
CA ILE A 30 -16.69 8.00 4.89
C ILE A 30 -17.65 8.74 3.94
N THR A 31 -17.84 8.24 2.71
CA THR A 31 -18.66 8.91 1.68
C THR A 31 -20.03 8.28 1.47
N ARG A 32 -20.20 7.01 1.85
CA ARG A 32 -21.39 6.17 1.65
C ARG A 32 -21.65 5.29 2.88
N ALA A 33 -21.74 5.93 4.05
CA ALA A 33 -21.86 5.27 5.34
C ALA A 33 -22.97 4.19 5.38
N GLU A 34 -24.21 4.53 5.00
CA GLU A 34 -25.36 3.61 5.06
C GLU A 34 -25.16 2.32 4.25
N ILE A 35 -24.53 2.42 3.07
CA ILE A 35 -24.27 1.27 2.20
C ILE A 35 -23.21 0.37 2.84
N VAL A 36 -22.12 0.96 3.33
CA VAL A 36 -21.02 0.20 3.95
C VAL A 36 -21.47 -0.45 5.26
N GLU A 37 -22.24 0.26 6.07
CA GLU A 37 -22.80 -0.27 7.31
C GLU A 37 -23.70 -1.48 7.03
N THR A 38 -24.58 -1.38 6.01
CA THR A 38 -25.43 -2.50 5.59
C THR A 38 -24.62 -3.69 5.09
N LEU A 39 -23.65 -3.46 4.21
CA LEU A 39 -22.81 -4.53 3.63
C LEU A 39 -21.91 -5.21 4.65
N THR A 40 -21.56 -4.51 5.72
CA THR A 40 -20.73 -5.02 6.81
C THR A 40 -21.56 -5.48 8.01
N PHE A 41 -22.89 -5.53 7.88
CA PHE A 41 -23.80 -5.92 8.95
C PHE A 41 -23.61 -5.11 10.25
N GLY A 42 -23.32 -3.82 10.12
CA GLY A 42 -23.07 -2.90 11.23
C GLY A 42 -21.66 -2.93 11.81
N LEU A 43 -20.72 -3.71 11.23
CA LEU A 43 -19.33 -3.74 11.72
C LEU A 43 -18.57 -2.45 11.43
N LEU A 44 -18.89 -1.78 10.32
CA LEU A 44 -18.27 -0.52 9.91
C LEU A 44 -19.33 0.58 9.80
N ASP A 45 -19.52 1.32 10.88
CA ASP A 45 -20.24 2.60 10.86
C ASP A 45 -19.31 3.77 10.44
N TYR A 46 -19.89 4.95 10.20
CA TYR A 46 -19.12 6.14 9.83
C TYR A 46 -17.97 6.46 10.80
N GLY A 47 -18.22 6.37 12.11
CA GLY A 47 -17.23 6.69 13.14
C GLY A 47 -16.06 5.71 13.14
N VAL A 48 -16.33 4.41 12.97
CA VAL A 48 -15.32 3.37 12.81
C VAL A 48 -14.54 3.58 11.52
N CYS A 49 -15.21 3.90 10.42
CA CYS A 49 -14.56 4.17 9.14
C CYS A 49 -13.60 5.36 9.21
N VAL A 50 -14.03 6.48 9.80
CA VAL A 50 -13.16 7.65 10.03
C VAL A 50 -11.97 7.26 10.89
N LYS A 51 -12.19 6.57 12.02
CA LYS A 51 -11.09 6.12 12.91
C LYS A 51 -10.09 5.22 12.18
N LEU A 52 -10.55 4.25 11.40
CA LEU A 52 -9.66 3.36 10.67
C LEU A 52 -8.84 4.13 9.63
N HIS A 53 -9.47 5.08 8.93
CA HIS A 53 -8.83 5.83 7.86
C HIS A 53 -7.86 6.92 8.34
N THR A 54 -8.07 7.44 9.55
CA THR A 54 -7.16 8.41 10.20
C THR A 54 -6.21 7.77 11.21
N SER A 55 -6.27 6.45 11.40
CA SER A 55 -5.35 5.75 12.30
C SER A 55 -4.03 5.40 11.62
N LEU A 56 -3.03 5.09 12.46
CA LEU A 56 -1.76 4.51 12.05
C LEU A 56 -1.91 3.26 11.17
N LEU A 57 -3.05 2.56 11.22
CA LEU A 57 -3.33 1.41 10.35
C LEU A 57 -3.26 1.83 8.87
N ASN A 58 -3.78 3.01 8.51
CA ASN A 58 -3.73 3.52 7.14
C ASN A 58 -2.30 3.87 6.71
N TYR A 59 -1.51 4.45 7.63
CA TYR A 59 -0.08 4.69 7.43
C TYR A 59 0.70 3.40 7.18
N PHE A 60 0.51 2.36 8.01
CA PHE A 60 1.16 1.06 7.82
C PHE A 60 0.72 0.36 6.53
N THR A 61 -0.57 0.44 6.20
CA THR A 61 -1.12 -0.11 4.95
C THR A 61 -0.45 0.53 3.74
N SER A 62 -0.27 1.86 3.77
CA SER A 62 0.38 2.62 2.70
C SER A 62 1.87 2.26 2.56
N ILE A 63 2.61 2.12 3.67
CA ILE A 63 4.00 1.65 3.64
C ILE A 63 4.10 0.27 2.99
N LEU A 64 3.26 -0.68 3.45
CA LEU A 64 3.23 -2.04 2.92
C LEU A 64 2.91 -2.03 1.41
N ALA A 65 1.94 -1.20 0.99
CA ALA A 65 1.56 -1.06 -0.42
C ALA A 65 2.72 -0.56 -1.28
N PHE A 66 3.42 0.49 -0.85
CA PHE A 66 4.54 1.06 -1.60
C PHE A 66 5.72 0.08 -1.67
N LEU A 67 6.05 -0.59 -0.56
CA LEU A 67 7.11 -1.60 -0.54
C LEU A 67 6.77 -2.80 -1.44
N HIS A 68 5.54 -3.27 -1.40
CA HIS A 68 5.05 -4.37 -2.25
C HIS A 68 5.11 -3.98 -3.72
N GLY A 69 4.51 -2.84 -4.09
CA GLY A 69 4.46 -2.34 -5.45
C GLY A 69 5.85 -2.10 -6.04
N ALA A 70 6.73 -1.40 -5.31
CA ALA A 70 8.10 -1.15 -5.76
C ALA A 70 8.89 -2.46 -5.96
N SER A 71 8.76 -3.42 -5.04
CA SER A 71 9.41 -4.72 -5.15
C SER A 71 8.91 -5.51 -6.37
N GLY A 72 7.60 -5.49 -6.62
CA GLY A 72 6.97 -6.11 -7.80
C GLY A 72 7.49 -5.52 -9.11
N LEU A 73 7.51 -4.20 -9.22
CA LEU A 73 8.03 -3.49 -10.39
C LEU A 73 9.51 -3.82 -10.65
N ILE A 74 10.36 -3.78 -9.61
CA ILE A 74 11.79 -4.12 -9.72
C ILE A 74 11.96 -5.56 -10.22
N ILE A 75 11.18 -6.52 -9.72
CA ILE A 75 11.22 -7.91 -10.19
C ILE A 75 10.83 -8.00 -11.67
N MET A 76 9.74 -7.33 -12.09
CA MET A 76 9.30 -7.33 -13.49
C MET A 76 10.37 -6.76 -14.42
N ILE A 77 10.99 -5.63 -14.05
CA ILE A 77 12.05 -4.98 -14.83
C ILE A 77 13.29 -5.85 -14.91
N THR A 78 13.71 -6.43 -13.78
CA THR A 78 14.92 -7.25 -13.74
C THR A 78 14.77 -8.55 -14.53
N ARG A 79 13.55 -9.11 -14.63
CA ARG A 79 13.23 -10.27 -15.45
C ARG A 79 13.03 -9.95 -16.94
N SER A 80 12.70 -8.71 -17.30
CA SER A 80 12.49 -8.32 -18.69
C SER A 80 13.76 -8.46 -19.54
N ARG A 81 13.66 -9.11 -20.71
CA ARG A 81 14.79 -9.22 -21.66
C ARG A 81 14.98 -7.97 -22.52
N ARG A 82 13.95 -7.13 -22.65
CA ARG A 82 13.95 -5.95 -23.54
C ARG A 82 14.67 -4.75 -22.91
N ILE A 83 14.67 -4.67 -21.58
CA ILE A 83 15.21 -3.51 -20.85
C ILE A 83 16.71 -3.69 -20.64
N ARG A 84 17.51 -2.81 -21.25
CA ARG A 84 18.98 -2.80 -21.10
C ARG A 84 19.43 -2.10 -19.81
N ARG A 85 18.82 -0.96 -19.47
CA ARG A 85 19.21 -0.10 -18.33
C ARG A 85 18.55 -0.49 -17.00
N LYS A 86 18.54 -1.77 -16.66
CA LYS A 86 17.81 -2.31 -15.48
C LYS A 86 18.19 -1.63 -14.16
N ARG A 87 19.50 -1.45 -13.91
CA ARG A 87 20.00 -0.83 -12.67
C ARG A 87 19.58 0.63 -12.54
N ALA A 88 19.55 1.38 -13.65
CA ALA A 88 19.11 2.77 -13.63
C ALA A 88 17.63 2.89 -13.27
N ILE A 89 16.78 2.04 -13.86
CA ILE A 89 15.34 2.03 -13.56
C ILE A 89 15.09 1.56 -12.13
N GLU A 90 15.81 0.54 -11.64
CA GLU A 90 15.77 0.13 -10.23
C GLU A 90 16.09 1.31 -9.30
N GLY A 91 17.16 2.07 -9.59
CA GLY A 91 17.50 3.28 -8.84
C GLY A 91 16.39 4.33 -8.86
N VAL A 92 15.79 4.59 -10.02
CA VAL A 92 14.65 5.53 -10.14
C VAL A 92 13.45 5.08 -9.31
N ILE A 93 13.08 3.80 -9.33
CA ILE A 93 11.98 3.28 -8.51
C ILE A 93 12.29 3.46 -7.03
N LEU A 94 13.52 3.19 -6.59
CA LEU A 94 13.91 3.37 -5.19
C LEU A 94 13.87 4.85 -4.75
N ILE A 95 14.26 5.78 -5.63
CA ILE A 95 14.14 7.21 -5.38
C ILE A 95 12.67 7.61 -5.24
N ILE A 96 11.80 7.18 -6.17
CA ILE A 96 10.36 7.45 -6.11
C ILE A 96 9.77 6.88 -4.83
N LEU A 97 10.11 5.64 -4.48
CA LEU A 97 9.67 5.00 -3.23
C LEU A 97 10.09 5.83 -2.01
N ALA A 98 11.35 6.28 -1.94
CA ALA A 98 11.82 7.11 -0.84
C ALA A 98 11.05 8.42 -0.73
N LEU A 99 10.80 9.10 -1.86
CA LEU A 99 10.00 10.32 -1.90
C LEU A 99 8.56 10.09 -1.43
N MET A 100 7.92 9.01 -1.87
CA MET A 100 6.56 8.65 -1.44
C MET A 100 6.50 8.35 0.07
N LEU A 101 7.51 7.68 0.62
CA LEU A 101 7.58 7.40 2.06
C LEU A 101 7.80 8.67 2.89
N ILE A 102 8.63 9.60 2.40
CA ILE A 102 8.81 10.91 3.03
C ILE A 102 7.49 11.69 3.00
N GLN A 103 6.85 11.78 1.84
CA GLN A 103 5.57 12.47 1.69
C GLN A 103 4.50 11.88 2.61
N LEU A 104 4.40 10.55 2.68
CA LEU A 104 3.47 9.85 3.57
C LEU A 104 3.75 10.19 5.04
N SER A 105 5.02 10.23 5.45
CA SER A 105 5.40 10.55 6.83
C SER A 105 5.12 12.00 7.19
N LEU A 106 5.30 12.93 6.24
CA LEU A 106 4.93 14.33 6.43
C LEU A 106 3.41 14.51 6.51
N LEU A 107 2.63 13.76 5.74
CA LEU A 107 1.17 13.84 5.81
C LEU A 107 0.59 13.28 7.12
N GLU A 108 1.25 12.28 7.70
CA GLU A 108 0.79 11.65 8.95
C GLU A 108 1.25 12.39 10.21
N PHE A 109 2.47 12.96 10.19
CA PHE A 109 3.13 13.50 11.39
C PHE A 109 3.58 14.97 11.31
N GLY A 110 3.43 15.61 10.16
CA GLY A 110 3.76 17.03 9.94
C GLY A 110 2.57 17.93 10.14
#